data_AF-A0A923Q5R5-F1
#
_entry.id   AF-A0A923Q5R5-F1
#
_cell.length_a   1.000
_cell.length_b   1.000
_cell.length_c   1.000
_cell.angle_alpha   90.00
_cell.angle_beta   90.00
_cell.angle_gamma   90.00
#
_symmetry.space_group_name_H-M   'P 1'
#
loop_
_entity.id
_entity.type
_entity.pdbx_description
1 polymer ?
#
loop_
_entity_poly.entity_id
_entity_poly.type
_entity_poly.pdbx_seq_one_letter_code
_entity_poly.pdbx_strand_id
1 'polypeptide(L)'
;MNKSYFLNVLLSGVLLISMGCSSWVLKERCEQTNWFEYSQKVAFDGKYLEEDGFIKDCKKVDRTSAVQLDLGFKQGREKMCQYDEILLRGKEGVPVFFRFCDGLDMNRIRGLYSQGLVSYCTPQKGYSFAKSGKIYLNLCNPQQEKEFLPGYYKGRREYLSTLIAELTGRLAGIKSLEDNYALTEANVQQEYSGLPHAMECSNRSVYNEAAKQNENQVICSEANYIRSRRSVLWSELDSIRGRLATVRADWRDTELRITQAKQDLSAIP
;
A
#
# COMPACT_ATOMS: atom_id res chain seq x y z
N MET A 1 4.34 -0.23 50.87
CA MET A 1 5.31 -0.01 49.77
C MET A 1 4.77 -0.68 48.51
N ASN A 2 4.50 0.12 47.47
CA ASN A 2 3.55 -0.19 46.40
C ASN A 2 4.17 -1.00 45.24
N LYS A 3 3.72 -2.24 45.05
CA LYS A 3 4.13 -3.15 43.95
C LYS A 3 3.59 -2.75 42.56
N SER A 4 2.72 -1.75 42.45
CA SER A 4 2.10 -1.32 41.18
C SER A 4 2.99 -0.51 40.23
N TYR A 5 4.11 0.06 40.70
CA TYR A 5 4.93 0.94 39.84
C TYR A 5 5.94 0.20 38.97
N PHE A 6 6.33 -1.02 39.32
CA PHE A 6 7.35 -1.78 38.59
C PHE A 6 6.82 -2.43 37.30
N LEU A 7 5.51 -2.72 37.22
CA LEU A 7 4.94 -3.39 36.04
C LEU A 7 4.76 -2.44 34.84
N ASN A 8 4.58 -1.14 35.08
CA ASN A 8 4.40 -0.14 34.02
C ASN A 8 5.71 0.31 33.35
N VAL A 9 6.87 0.06 33.96
CA VAL A 9 8.17 0.44 33.37
C VAL A 9 8.66 -0.63 32.37
N LEU A 10 8.28 -1.90 32.55
CA LEU A 10 8.67 -2.99 31.64
C LEU A 10 7.83 -3.06 30.35
N LEU A 11 6.60 -2.52 30.35
CA LEU A 11 5.76 -2.47 29.14
C LEU A 11 6.15 -1.35 28.15
N SER A 12 6.91 -0.34 28.60
CA SER A 12 7.38 0.77 27.75
C SER A 12 8.68 0.48 26.99
N GLY A 13 9.37 -0.63 27.27
CA GLY A 13 10.66 -0.97 26.65
C GLY A 13 10.59 -1.70 25.30
N VAL A 14 9.46 -2.32 24.96
CA VAL A 14 9.33 -3.22 23.80
C VAL A 14 8.84 -2.52 22.52
N LEU A 15 8.40 -1.26 22.62
CA LEU A 15 7.87 -0.47 21.49
C LEU A 15 8.93 0.26 20.64
N LEU A 16 10.23 0.17 20.98
CA LEU A 16 11.29 0.92 20.28
C LEU A 16 12.02 0.14 19.17
N ILE A 17 11.73 -1.15 18.96
CA ILE A 17 12.49 -2.00 18.01
C ILE A 17 11.74 -2.19 16.67
N SER A 18 10.47 -1.79 16.55
CA SER A 18 9.67 -2.01 15.33
C SER A 18 9.87 -0.98 14.21
N MET A 19 10.72 0.04 14.39
CA MET A 19 10.96 1.08 13.38
C MET A 19 12.09 0.76 12.37
N GLY A 20 12.78 -0.38 12.49
CA GLY A 20 13.96 -0.69 11.66
C GLY A 20 13.66 -1.20 10.24
N CYS A 21 12.56 -1.95 10.03
CA CYS A 21 12.39 -2.74 8.80
C CYS A 21 11.89 -1.94 7.58
N SER A 22 11.17 -0.82 7.77
CA SER A 22 10.67 -0.01 6.65
C SER A 22 11.80 0.68 5.88
N SER A 23 12.92 0.97 6.54
CA SER A 23 14.08 1.61 5.94
C SER A 23 14.79 0.73 4.90
N TRP A 24 14.87 -0.58 5.13
CA TRP A 24 15.61 -1.49 4.26
C TRP A 24 14.90 -1.72 2.92
N VAL A 25 13.58 -1.98 2.95
CA VAL A 25 12.79 -2.17 1.73
C VAL A 25 12.76 -0.90 0.87
N LEU A 26 12.64 0.27 1.51
CA LEU A 26 12.72 1.54 0.81
C LEU A 26 14.10 1.71 0.16
N LYS A 27 15.18 1.46 0.92
CA LYS A 27 16.56 1.56 0.44
C LYS A 27 16.81 0.68 -0.78
N GLU A 28 16.39 -0.59 -0.74
CA GLU A 28 16.52 -1.52 -1.86
C GLU A 28 15.78 -1.01 -3.10
N ARG A 29 14.55 -0.54 -2.94
CA ARG A 29 13.79 0.09 -4.05
C ARG A 29 14.49 1.30 -4.62
N CYS A 30 15.04 2.18 -3.79
CA CYS A 30 15.77 3.37 -4.23
C CYS A 30 17.05 3.00 -5.01
N GLU A 31 17.76 1.95 -4.58
CA GLU A 31 18.96 1.44 -5.24
C GLU A 31 18.65 0.78 -6.60
N GLN A 32 17.52 0.09 -6.72
CA GLN A 32 17.06 -0.53 -7.97
C GLN A 32 16.43 0.46 -8.95
N THR A 33 16.15 1.70 -8.53
CA THR A 33 15.49 2.69 -9.38
C THR A 33 16.46 3.28 -10.39
N ASN A 34 16.10 3.23 -11.68
CA ASN A 34 16.75 4.03 -12.70
C ASN A 34 16.34 5.52 -12.55
N TRP A 35 17.16 6.30 -11.84
CA TRP A 35 16.85 7.69 -11.50
C TRP A 35 16.69 8.61 -12.71
N PHE A 36 17.35 8.28 -13.82
CA PHE A 36 17.23 9.04 -15.06
C PHE A 36 15.85 8.86 -15.70
N GLU A 37 15.42 7.61 -15.92
CA GLU A 37 14.09 7.31 -16.49
C GLU A 37 12.96 7.77 -15.55
N TYR A 38 13.13 7.58 -14.25
CA TYR A 38 12.13 7.99 -13.27
C TYR A 38 11.94 9.52 -13.26
N SER A 39 13.03 10.30 -13.22
CA SER A 39 12.94 11.77 -13.25
C SER A 39 12.43 12.31 -14.58
N GLN A 40 12.75 11.65 -15.70
CA GLN A 40 12.17 11.95 -17.00
C GLN A 40 10.64 11.83 -16.96
N LYS A 41 10.13 10.74 -16.37
CA LYS A 41 8.69 10.53 -16.19
C LYS A 41 8.07 11.60 -15.27
N VAL A 42 8.71 11.94 -14.16
CA VAL A 42 8.21 12.99 -13.23
C VAL A 42 8.06 14.33 -13.96
N ALA A 43 9.06 14.73 -14.75
CA ALA A 43 8.99 15.93 -15.58
C ALA A 43 7.87 15.86 -16.63
N PHE A 44 7.70 14.70 -17.26
CA PHE A 44 6.68 14.46 -18.28
C PHE A 44 5.25 14.44 -17.72
N ASP A 45 5.10 14.05 -16.45
CA ASP A 45 3.87 14.19 -15.67
C ASP A 45 3.67 15.62 -15.15
N GLY A 46 4.64 16.51 -15.38
CA GLY A 46 4.62 17.94 -15.05
C GLY A 46 4.70 18.28 -13.56
N LYS A 47 5.26 17.36 -12.78
CA LYS A 47 5.58 17.56 -11.36
C LYS A 47 7.01 18.02 -11.21
N TYR A 48 7.32 18.81 -10.18
CA TYR A 48 8.71 19.05 -9.79
C TYR A 48 9.27 17.86 -9.00
N LEU A 49 10.60 17.69 -9.00
CA LEU A 49 11.26 16.59 -8.28
C LEU A 49 11.00 16.66 -6.76
N GLU A 50 10.76 17.85 -6.23
CA GLU A 50 10.47 18.11 -4.80
C GLU A 50 9.02 17.76 -4.42
N GLU A 51 8.11 17.75 -5.39
CA GLU A 51 6.71 17.38 -5.21
C GLU A 51 6.52 15.85 -5.25
N ASP A 52 7.50 15.11 -5.77
CA ASP A 52 7.45 13.66 -5.86
C ASP A 52 7.81 13.01 -4.51
N GLY A 53 6.82 12.35 -3.91
CA GLY A 53 6.97 11.70 -2.61
C GLY A 53 8.05 10.61 -2.60
N PHE A 54 8.20 9.85 -3.69
CA PHE A 54 9.19 8.77 -3.76
C PHE A 54 10.62 9.31 -3.83
N ILE A 55 10.88 10.33 -4.66
CA ILE A 55 12.16 11.03 -4.66
C ILE A 55 12.45 11.62 -3.29
N LYS A 56 11.46 12.29 -2.66
CA LYS A 56 11.60 12.87 -1.33
C LYS A 56 11.97 11.82 -0.28
N ASP A 57 11.34 10.65 -0.32
CA ASP A 57 11.63 9.56 0.61
C ASP A 57 13.00 8.91 0.35
N CYS A 58 13.39 8.72 -0.91
CA CYS A 58 14.71 8.19 -1.26
C CYS A 58 15.86 9.15 -0.97
N LYS A 59 15.62 10.48 -1.05
CA LYS A 59 16.58 11.49 -0.61
C LYS A 59 16.89 11.38 0.89
N LYS A 60 15.91 10.99 1.74
CA LYS A 60 16.13 10.83 3.20
C LYS A 60 17.05 9.66 3.55
N VAL A 61 17.24 8.70 2.66
CA VAL A 61 18.11 7.52 2.87
C VAL A 61 19.40 7.59 2.04
N ASP A 62 19.69 8.74 1.42
CA ASP A 62 20.87 8.99 0.58
C ASP A 62 21.07 7.97 -0.55
N ARG A 63 19.96 7.49 -1.15
CA ARG A 63 19.97 6.55 -2.28
C ARG A 63 19.38 7.16 -3.54
N THR A 64 19.85 8.35 -3.90
CA THR A 64 19.49 9.02 -5.16
C THR A 64 20.74 9.50 -5.88
N SER A 65 20.68 9.58 -7.22
CA SER A 65 21.73 10.22 -8.01
C SER A 65 21.26 11.59 -8.47
N ALA A 66 21.78 12.67 -7.86
CA ALA A 66 21.40 14.04 -8.19
C ALA A 66 21.65 14.38 -9.67
N VAL A 67 22.75 13.87 -10.23
CA VAL A 67 23.11 14.07 -11.65
C VAL A 67 22.09 13.38 -12.56
N GLN A 68 21.74 12.12 -12.28
CA GLN A 68 20.74 11.41 -13.10
C GLN A 68 19.35 12.03 -12.98
N LEU A 69 18.96 12.46 -11.78
CA LEU A 69 17.69 13.16 -11.55
C LEU A 69 17.60 14.46 -12.37
N ASP A 70 18.64 15.29 -12.35
CA ASP A 70 18.66 16.55 -13.11
C ASP A 70 18.62 16.32 -14.63
N LEU A 71 19.47 15.42 -15.13
CA LEU A 71 19.54 15.11 -16.56
C LEU A 71 18.24 14.49 -17.09
N GLY A 72 17.68 13.51 -16.38
CA GLY A 72 16.43 12.87 -16.78
C GLY A 72 15.27 13.85 -16.73
N PHE A 73 15.18 14.66 -15.67
CA PHE A 73 14.17 15.71 -15.55
C PHE A 73 14.23 16.71 -16.71
N LYS A 74 15.42 17.23 -17.04
CA LYS A 74 15.63 18.14 -18.17
C LYS A 74 15.16 17.52 -19.48
N GLN A 75 15.57 16.28 -19.77
CA GLN A 75 15.14 15.58 -20.98
C GLN A 75 13.62 15.35 -21.02
N GLY A 76 13.01 15.03 -19.88
CA GLY A 76 11.56 14.85 -19.78
C GLY A 76 10.79 16.14 -20.08
N ARG A 77 11.28 17.29 -19.59
CA ARG A 77 10.72 18.60 -19.94
C ARG A 77 10.87 18.90 -21.42
N GLU A 78 12.07 18.71 -21.98
CA GLU A 78 12.33 18.94 -23.41
C GLU A 78 11.38 18.12 -24.29
N LYS A 79 11.21 16.83 -23.97
CA LYS A 79 10.28 15.95 -24.68
C LYS A 79 8.82 16.41 -24.55
N MET A 80 8.37 16.73 -23.34
CA MET A 80 7.00 17.21 -23.10
C MET A 80 6.71 18.51 -23.87
N CYS A 81 7.72 19.36 -24.05
CA CYS A 81 7.58 20.66 -24.69
C CYS A 81 7.71 20.62 -26.23
N GLN A 82 7.75 19.45 -26.85
CA GLN A 82 7.70 19.33 -28.31
C GLN A 82 6.29 19.64 -28.84
N TYR A 83 6.17 20.33 -29.97
CA TYR A 83 4.87 20.80 -30.49
C TYR A 83 3.88 19.67 -30.80
N ASP A 84 4.39 18.57 -31.35
CA ASP A 84 3.66 17.33 -31.62
C ASP A 84 3.20 16.65 -30.33
N GLU A 85 4.06 16.58 -29.32
CA GLU A 85 3.72 16.05 -28.00
C GLU A 85 2.61 16.87 -27.33
N ILE A 86 2.67 18.21 -27.40
CA ILE A 86 1.65 19.11 -26.85
C ILE A 86 0.29 18.86 -27.51
N LEU A 87 0.25 18.70 -28.84
CA LEU A 87 -0.97 18.36 -29.57
C LEU A 87 -1.49 16.97 -29.18
N LEU A 88 -0.60 15.99 -29.05
CA LEU A 88 -0.96 14.62 -28.66
C LEU A 88 -1.57 14.58 -27.27
N ARG A 89 -0.97 15.25 -26.28
CA ARG A 89 -1.51 15.35 -24.92
C ARG A 89 -2.89 15.99 -24.90
N GLY A 90 -3.13 17.01 -25.73
CA GLY A 90 -4.45 17.57 -25.94
C GLY A 90 -5.46 16.53 -26.45
N LYS A 91 -5.08 15.69 -27.42
CA LYS A 91 -5.93 14.60 -27.95
C LYS A 91 -6.21 13.49 -26.93
N GLU A 92 -5.32 13.31 -25.97
CA GLU A 92 -5.43 12.29 -24.92
C GLU A 92 -6.10 12.81 -23.63
N GLY A 93 -6.32 14.12 -23.54
CA GLY A 93 -6.86 14.75 -22.33
C GLY A 93 -5.87 14.73 -21.16
N VAL A 94 -4.57 14.83 -21.47
CA VAL A 94 -3.51 14.89 -20.47
C VAL A 94 -3.11 16.35 -20.25
N PRO A 95 -3.15 16.87 -19.02
CA PRO A 95 -2.79 18.26 -18.76
C PRO A 95 -1.34 18.55 -19.16
N VAL A 96 -1.13 19.78 -19.63
CA VAL A 96 0.19 20.30 -19.98
C VAL A 96 0.57 21.39 -18.99
N PHE A 97 1.76 21.27 -18.43
CA PHE A 97 2.31 22.25 -17.50
C PHE A 97 3.15 23.25 -18.28
N PHE A 98 2.49 24.21 -18.92
CA PHE A 98 3.14 25.17 -19.82
C PHE A 98 4.32 25.95 -19.20
N ARG A 99 4.34 26.08 -17.87
CA ARG A 99 5.45 26.68 -17.11
C ARG A 99 6.79 25.92 -17.22
N PHE A 100 6.80 24.71 -17.76
CA PHE A 100 8.03 23.92 -17.98
C PHE A 100 8.66 24.17 -19.35
N CYS A 101 7.94 24.84 -20.25
CA CYS A 101 8.31 25.02 -21.65
C CYS A 101 8.91 26.40 -21.89
N ASP A 102 10.08 26.64 -21.29
CA ASP A 102 10.82 27.89 -21.42
C ASP A 102 11.31 28.10 -22.86
N GLY A 103 11.24 29.33 -23.36
CA GLY A 103 11.77 29.70 -24.68
C GLY A 103 10.90 29.33 -25.89
N LEU A 104 9.72 28.73 -25.69
CA LEU A 104 8.75 28.47 -26.75
C LEU A 104 7.70 29.57 -26.87
N ASP A 105 7.08 29.68 -28.06
CA ASP A 105 5.94 30.57 -28.27
C ASP A 105 4.71 30.03 -27.53
N MET A 106 4.39 30.67 -26.40
CA MET A 106 3.30 30.31 -25.50
C MET A 106 1.93 30.35 -26.18
N ASN A 107 1.72 31.23 -27.17
CA ASN A 107 0.46 31.30 -27.89
C ASN A 107 0.32 30.11 -28.83
N ARG A 108 1.41 29.75 -29.50
CA ARG A 108 1.45 28.59 -30.40
C ARG A 108 1.19 27.27 -29.67
N ILE A 109 1.86 27.02 -28.54
CA ILE A 109 1.68 25.75 -27.79
C ILE A 109 0.27 25.65 -27.18
N ARG A 110 -0.31 26.76 -26.69
CA ARG A 110 -1.70 26.77 -26.20
C ARG A 110 -2.69 26.50 -27.33
N GLY A 111 -2.44 27.06 -28.52
CA GLY A 111 -3.23 26.80 -29.72
C GLY A 111 -3.22 25.32 -30.10
N LEU A 112 -2.05 24.68 -30.11
CA LEU A 112 -1.91 23.25 -30.40
C LEU A 112 -2.60 22.37 -29.35
N TYR A 113 -2.45 22.68 -28.07
CA TYR A 113 -3.13 21.95 -27.01
C TYR A 113 -4.66 22.06 -27.14
N SER A 114 -5.17 23.27 -27.36
CA SER A 114 -6.59 23.54 -27.62
C SER A 114 -7.10 22.77 -28.85
N GLN A 115 -6.32 22.74 -29.94
CA GLN A 115 -6.63 21.95 -31.13
C GLN A 115 -6.73 20.44 -30.81
N GLY A 116 -5.82 19.92 -29.97
CA GLY A 116 -5.89 18.54 -29.50
C GLY A 116 -7.15 18.28 -28.68
N LEU A 117 -7.50 19.21 -27.78
CA LEU A 117 -8.70 19.11 -26.95
C LEU A 117 -9.99 19.04 -27.78
N VAL A 118 -10.06 19.66 -28.96
CA VAL A 118 -11.22 19.49 -29.87
C VAL A 118 -11.47 18.01 -30.20
N SER A 119 -10.42 17.21 -30.36
CA SER A 119 -10.55 15.76 -30.63
C SER A 119 -10.90 14.96 -29.36
N TYR A 120 -10.42 15.41 -28.20
CA TYR A 120 -10.65 14.76 -26.91
C TYR A 120 -12.04 15.05 -26.35
N CYS A 121 -12.52 16.29 -26.47
CA CYS A 121 -13.75 16.80 -25.88
C CYS A 121 -14.99 16.44 -26.71
N THR A 122 -15.14 15.15 -27.01
CA THR A 122 -16.30 14.58 -27.71
C THR A 122 -17.05 13.61 -26.79
N PRO A 123 -18.38 13.41 -26.98
CA PRO A 123 -19.15 12.47 -26.14
C PRO A 123 -18.55 11.06 -26.12
N GLN A 124 -18.11 10.56 -27.29
CA GLN A 124 -17.55 9.21 -27.43
C GLN A 124 -16.22 9.07 -26.67
N LYS A 125 -15.34 10.08 -26.75
CA LYS A 125 -14.09 10.08 -26.01
C LYS A 125 -14.35 10.15 -24.51
N GLY A 126 -15.28 11.00 -24.06
CA GLY A 126 -15.69 11.07 -22.66
C GLY A 126 -16.14 9.71 -22.11
N TYR A 127 -16.97 8.99 -22.85
CA TYR A 127 -17.38 7.63 -22.50
C TYR A 127 -16.19 6.68 -22.33
N SER A 128 -15.33 6.59 -23.35
CA SER A 128 -14.17 5.67 -23.31
C SER A 128 -13.18 6.01 -22.20
N PHE A 129 -12.95 7.30 -21.95
CA PHE A 129 -12.04 7.81 -20.92
C PHE A 129 -12.54 7.51 -19.51
N ALA A 130 -13.83 7.74 -19.27
CA ALA A 130 -14.45 7.45 -17.98
C ALA A 130 -14.55 5.94 -17.71
N LYS A 131 -14.86 5.15 -18.75
CA LYS A 131 -14.94 3.70 -18.68
C LYS A 131 -13.59 3.04 -18.34
N SER A 132 -12.48 3.67 -18.70
CA SER A 132 -11.14 3.22 -18.29
C SER A 132 -10.77 3.63 -16.86
N GLY A 133 -11.69 4.21 -16.09
CA GLY A 133 -11.47 4.59 -14.69
C GLY A 133 -10.76 5.93 -14.48
N LYS A 134 -10.44 6.66 -15.56
CA LYS A 134 -9.77 7.97 -15.45
C LYS A 134 -10.73 9.04 -14.93
N ILE A 135 -10.17 10.04 -14.26
CA ILE A 135 -10.91 11.16 -13.67
C ILE A 135 -10.77 12.37 -14.58
N TYR A 136 -11.89 12.98 -14.95
CA TYR A 136 -11.89 14.19 -15.76
C TYR A 136 -11.43 15.40 -14.96
N LEU A 137 -10.53 16.20 -15.56
CA LEU A 137 -9.84 17.32 -14.93
C LEU A 137 -10.33 18.70 -15.44
N ASN A 138 -11.58 18.79 -15.91
CA ASN A 138 -12.18 20.03 -16.39
C ASN A 138 -11.35 20.72 -17.50
N LEU A 139 -10.88 19.93 -18.46
CA LEU A 139 -9.98 20.40 -19.53
C LEU A 139 -10.74 21.02 -20.71
N CYS A 140 -11.98 20.61 -20.94
CA CYS A 140 -12.78 21.08 -22.06
C CYS A 140 -13.30 22.49 -21.80
N ASN A 141 -13.50 23.27 -22.87
CA ASN A 141 -14.18 24.55 -22.72
C ASN A 141 -15.68 24.34 -22.38
N PRO A 142 -16.39 25.34 -21.83
CA PRO A 142 -17.76 25.16 -21.36
C PRO A 142 -18.77 24.67 -22.41
N GLN A 143 -18.53 24.91 -23.70
CA GLN A 143 -19.41 24.44 -24.77
C GLN A 143 -19.17 22.96 -25.07
N GLN A 144 -17.92 22.55 -25.26
CA GLN A 144 -17.53 21.17 -25.52
C GLN A 144 -17.76 20.28 -24.30
N GLU A 145 -17.58 20.82 -23.09
CA GLU A 145 -17.80 20.12 -21.84
C GLU A 145 -19.26 19.66 -21.70
N LYS A 146 -20.23 20.48 -22.12
CA LYS A 146 -21.65 20.11 -22.14
C LYS A 146 -21.93 18.89 -23.00
N GLU A 147 -21.18 18.70 -24.08
CA GLU A 147 -21.28 17.53 -24.97
C GLU A 147 -20.49 16.33 -24.43
N PHE A 148 -19.32 16.57 -23.82
CA PHE A 148 -18.43 15.55 -23.27
C PHE A 148 -19.01 14.86 -22.03
N LEU A 149 -19.58 15.63 -21.10
CA LEU A 149 -20.01 15.15 -19.78
C LEU A 149 -21.07 14.03 -19.83
N PRO A 150 -22.12 14.09 -20.67
CA PRO A 150 -23.08 12.99 -20.78
C PRO A 150 -22.42 11.64 -21.12
N GLY A 151 -21.46 11.65 -22.06
CA GLY A 151 -20.67 10.47 -22.41
C GLY A 151 -19.79 10.01 -21.25
N TYR A 152 -19.08 10.95 -20.62
CA TYR A 152 -18.25 10.69 -19.44
C TYR A 152 -19.05 10.07 -18.29
N TYR A 153 -20.20 10.62 -17.91
CA TYR A 153 -21.05 10.08 -16.84
C TYR A 153 -21.54 8.67 -17.14
N LYS A 154 -21.95 8.40 -18.39
CA LYS A 154 -22.31 7.05 -18.81
C LYS A 154 -21.14 6.07 -18.63
N GLY A 155 -19.96 6.42 -19.11
CA GLY A 155 -18.77 5.57 -18.99
C GLY A 155 -18.34 5.37 -17.52
N ARG A 156 -18.45 6.43 -16.71
CA ARG A 156 -18.09 6.39 -15.28
C ARG A 156 -19.04 5.48 -14.50
N ARG A 157 -20.35 5.52 -14.78
CA ARG A 157 -21.33 4.58 -14.19
C ARG A 157 -20.95 3.14 -14.48
N GLU A 158 -20.66 2.81 -15.75
CA GLU A 158 -20.25 1.45 -16.13
C GLU A 158 -18.95 1.00 -15.44
N TYR A 159 -17.93 1.87 -15.38
CA TYR A 159 -16.69 1.58 -14.67
C TYR A 159 -16.93 1.29 -13.19
N LEU A 160 -17.66 2.18 -12.50
CA LEU A 160 -17.92 2.04 -11.06
C LEU A 160 -18.77 0.82 -10.75
N SER A 161 -19.79 0.52 -11.57
CA SER A 161 -20.59 -0.71 -11.41
C SER A 161 -19.73 -1.97 -11.57
N THR A 162 -18.85 -2.00 -12.56
CA THR A 162 -17.91 -3.11 -12.78
C THR A 162 -16.95 -3.26 -11.60
N LEU A 163 -16.37 -2.14 -11.14
CA LEU A 163 -15.46 -2.10 -10.00
C LEU A 163 -16.14 -2.59 -8.71
N ILE A 164 -17.39 -2.16 -8.45
CA ILE A 164 -18.15 -2.63 -7.29
C ILE A 164 -18.38 -4.14 -7.37
N ALA A 165 -18.74 -4.67 -8.54
CA ALA A 165 -18.96 -6.09 -8.74
C ALA A 165 -17.67 -6.90 -8.49
N GLU A 166 -16.54 -6.45 -9.06
CA GLU A 166 -15.22 -7.06 -8.86
C GLU A 166 -14.81 -7.05 -7.39
N LEU A 167 -14.89 -5.89 -6.72
CA LEU A 167 -14.52 -5.76 -5.31
C LEU A 167 -15.43 -6.58 -4.41
N THR A 168 -16.73 -6.67 -4.71
CA THR A 168 -17.67 -7.53 -3.95
C THR A 168 -17.33 -9.01 -4.13
N GLY A 169 -16.97 -9.44 -5.35
CA GLY A 169 -16.48 -10.81 -5.59
C GLY A 169 -15.20 -11.10 -4.83
N ARG A 170 -14.25 -10.16 -4.82
CA ARG A 170 -13.02 -10.27 -4.00
C ARG A 170 -13.34 -10.35 -2.51
N LEU A 171 -14.26 -9.53 -2.01
CA LEU A 171 -14.67 -9.52 -0.59
C LEU A 171 -15.21 -10.88 -0.15
N ALA A 172 -16.01 -11.55 -1.00
CA ALA A 172 -16.49 -12.91 -0.73
C ALA A 172 -15.33 -13.93 -0.64
N GLY A 173 -14.33 -13.80 -1.53
CA GLY A 173 -13.11 -14.62 -1.47
C GLY A 173 -12.29 -14.40 -0.20
N ILE A 174 -12.09 -13.14 0.19
CA ILE A 174 -11.42 -12.77 1.45
C ILE A 174 -12.19 -13.35 2.65
N LYS A 175 -13.52 -13.29 2.62
CA LYS A 175 -14.36 -13.82 3.69
C LYS A 175 -14.20 -15.33 3.85
N SER A 176 -14.18 -16.09 2.75
CA SER A 176 -13.91 -17.53 2.79
C SER A 176 -12.52 -17.84 3.36
N LEU A 177 -11.50 -17.05 3.01
CA LEU A 177 -10.15 -17.20 3.60
C LEU A 177 -10.15 -16.93 5.10
N GLU A 178 -10.86 -15.89 5.55
CA GLU A 178 -11.00 -15.60 6.98
C GLU A 178 -11.63 -16.77 7.73
N ASP A 179 -12.73 -17.33 7.22
CA ASP A 179 -13.44 -18.44 7.86
C ASP A 179 -12.56 -19.70 7.94
N ASN A 180 -11.78 -20.00 6.89
CA ASN A 180 -10.82 -21.11 6.88
C ASN A 180 -9.73 -20.95 7.93
N TYR A 181 -9.13 -19.75 8.04
CA TYR A 181 -8.12 -19.50 9.06
C TYR A 181 -8.71 -19.49 10.47
N ALA A 182 -9.93 -18.98 10.67
CA ALA A 182 -10.60 -19.00 11.96
C ALA A 182 -10.91 -20.43 12.43
N LEU A 183 -11.35 -21.31 11.51
CA LEU A 183 -11.55 -22.73 11.79
C LEU A 183 -10.22 -23.42 12.15
N THR A 184 -9.16 -23.11 11.39
CA THR A 184 -7.83 -23.68 11.66
C THR A 184 -7.30 -23.22 13.02
N GLU A 185 -7.44 -21.94 13.34
CA GLU A 185 -7.08 -21.39 14.66
C GLU A 185 -7.82 -22.13 15.78
N ALA A 186 -9.15 -22.33 15.63
CA ALA A 186 -9.95 -23.04 16.62
C ALA A 186 -9.49 -24.48 16.84
N ASN A 187 -9.16 -25.20 15.76
CA ASN A 187 -8.65 -26.57 15.83
C ASN A 187 -7.30 -26.66 16.56
N VAL A 188 -6.35 -25.80 16.19
CA VAL A 188 -5.01 -25.75 16.82
C VAL A 188 -5.13 -25.33 18.29
N GLN A 189 -6.01 -24.38 18.59
CA GLN A 189 -6.28 -23.92 19.94
C GLN A 189 -6.90 -25.02 20.81
N GLN A 190 -7.82 -25.81 20.24
CA GLN A 190 -8.41 -26.96 20.91
C GLN A 190 -7.33 -28.00 21.21
N GLU A 191 -6.49 -28.36 20.24
CA GLU A 191 -5.38 -29.29 20.47
C GLU A 191 -4.43 -28.79 21.56
N TYR A 192 -4.02 -27.52 21.48
CA TYR A 192 -3.14 -26.89 22.46
C TYR A 192 -3.73 -26.95 23.89
N SER A 193 -5.03 -26.67 24.02
CA SER A 193 -5.73 -26.73 25.30
C SER A 193 -5.94 -28.15 25.82
N GLY A 194 -6.02 -29.14 24.93
CA GLY A 194 -6.18 -30.55 25.25
C GLY A 194 -4.89 -31.26 25.67
N LEU A 195 -3.71 -30.63 25.49
CA LEU A 195 -2.46 -31.24 25.89
C LEU A 195 -2.40 -31.47 27.41
N PRO A 196 -2.08 -32.69 27.87
CA PRO A 196 -2.04 -33.00 29.28
C PRO A 196 -0.96 -32.20 30.00
N HIS A 197 -1.16 -31.98 31.30
CA HIS A 197 -0.14 -31.43 32.19
C HIS A 197 0.71 -32.57 32.77
N ALA A 198 1.29 -33.39 31.89
CA ALA A 198 2.10 -34.52 32.30
C ALA A 198 3.45 -34.01 32.84
N MET A 199 3.76 -34.37 34.08
CA MET A 199 5.04 -34.05 34.72
C MET A 199 5.92 -35.31 34.79
N GLU A 200 7.16 -35.15 34.38
CA GLU A 200 8.23 -36.13 34.60
C GLU A 200 9.02 -35.68 35.83
N CYS A 201 8.96 -36.49 36.89
CA CYS A 201 9.68 -36.25 38.13
C CYS A 201 10.97 -37.08 38.15
N SER A 202 12.09 -36.42 38.46
CA SER A 202 13.40 -37.08 38.60
C SER A 202 14.11 -36.56 39.83
N ASN A 203 14.82 -37.44 40.54
CA ASN A 203 15.70 -37.02 41.62
C ASN A 203 16.91 -36.31 40.99
N ARG A 204 17.10 -35.04 41.32
CA ARG A 204 18.25 -34.25 40.88
C ARG A 204 18.97 -33.69 42.10
N SER A 205 20.29 -33.67 42.02
CA SER A 205 21.12 -33.01 43.01
C SER A 205 21.05 -31.50 42.78
N VAL A 206 20.49 -30.77 43.74
CA VAL A 206 20.35 -29.31 43.72
C VAL A 206 21.24 -28.73 44.80
N TYR A 207 22.07 -27.75 44.45
CA TYR A 207 22.89 -27.05 45.43
C TYR A 207 22.00 -26.17 46.31
N ASN A 208 21.99 -26.47 47.61
CA ASN A 208 21.30 -25.65 48.60
C ASN A 208 22.26 -24.56 49.09
N GLU A 209 22.01 -23.32 48.67
CA GLU A 209 22.86 -22.17 48.98
C GLU A 209 22.95 -21.87 50.49
N ALA A 210 21.88 -22.12 51.25
CA ALA A 210 21.83 -21.86 52.69
C ALA A 210 22.62 -22.91 53.49
N ALA A 211 22.56 -24.17 53.07
CA ALA A 211 23.26 -25.28 53.70
C ALA A 211 24.67 -25.52 53.10
N LYS A 212 25.03 -24.81 52.03
CA LYS A 212 26.30 -24.95 51.28
C LYS A 212 26.61 -26.40 50.85
N GLN A 213 25.57 -27.20 50.60
CA GLN A 213 25.67 -28.61 50.25
C GLN A 213 24.70 -28.99 49.13
N ASN A 214 25.00 -30.10 48.45
CA ASN A 214 24.12 -30.68 47.45
C ASN A 214 23.04 -31.55 48.12
N GLU A 215 21.78 -31.28 47.82
CA GLU A 215 20.63 -32.04 48.32
C GLU A 215 19.91 -32.74 47.16
N ASN A 216 19.52 -33.99 47.35
CA ASN A 216 18.69 -34.69 46.38
C ASN A 216 17.25 -34.21 46.53
N GLN A 217 16.75 -33.52 45.50
CA GLN A 217 15.38 -33.05 45.44
C GLN A 217 14.66 -33.70 44.27
N VAL A 218 13.39 -34.06 44.48
CA VAL A 218 12.51 -34.50 43.39
C VAL A 218 12.12 -33.25 42.60
N ILE A 219 12.65 -33.12 41.39
CA ILE A 219 12.24 -32.04 40.48
C ILE A 219 11.28 -32.63 39.45
N CYS A 220 10.05 -32.13 39.47
CA CYS A 220 9.06 -32.39 38.43
C CYS A 220 9.13 -31.28 37.39
N SER A 221 9.29 -31.65 36.13
CA SER A 221 9.17 -30.72 35.00
C SER A 221 8.20 -31.29 33.99
N GLU A 222 7.54 -30.42 33.22
CA GLU A 222 6.71 -30.87 32.10
C GLU A 222 7.53 -31.78 31.20
N ALA A 223 6.94 -32.93 30.83
CA ALA A 223 7.56 -33.91 29.96
C ALA A 223 8.05 -33.25 28.67
N ASN A 224 9.27 -33.58 28.22
CA ASN A 224 9.91 -32.88 27.10
C ASN A 224 9.08 -32.89 25.82
N TYR A 225 8.37 -33.99 25.54
CA TYR A 225 7.53 -34.13 24.35
C TYR A 225 6.29 -33.22 24.41
N ILE A 226 5.68 -33.03 25.58
CA ILE A 226 4.54 -32.10 25.76
C ILE A 226 5.03 -30.67 25.58
N ARG A 227 6.14 -30.29 26.21
CA ARG A 227 6.72 -28.94 26.10
C ARG A 227 7.03 -28.59 24.64
N SER A 228 7.66 -29.54 23.93
CA SER A 228 7.96 -29.40 22.50
C SER A 228 6.69 -29.23 21.67
N ARG A 229 5.66 -30.07 21.88
CA ARG A 229 4.38 -29.95 21.16
C ARG A 229 3.67 -28.63 21.45
N ARG A 230 3.62 -28.19 22.71
CA ARG A 230 3.07 -26.87 23.09
C ARG A 230 3.78 -25.74 22.35
N SER A 231 5.11 -25.76 22.30
CA SER A 231 5.89 -24.74 21.62
C SER A 231 5.59 -24.68 20.11
N VAL A 232 5.44 -25.84 19.45
CA VAL A 232 5.07 -25.91 18.02
C VAL A 232 3.66 -25.37 17.80
N LEU A 233 2.67 -25.86 18.55
CA LEU A 233 1.27 -25.40 18.42
C LEU A 233 1.13 -23.90 18.71
N TRP A 234 1.90 -23.38 19.68
CA TRP A 234 1.90 -21.96 19.97
C TRP A 234 2.47 -21.13 18.80
N SER A 235 3.58 -21.57 18.22
CA SER A 235 4.15 -20.92 17.02
C SER A 235 3.18 -20.98 15.83
N GLU A 236 2.43 -22.07 15.69
CA GLU A 236 1.42 -22.23 14.65
C GLU A 236 0.22 -21.28 14.88
N LEU A 237 -0.29 -21.19 16.12
CA LEU A 237 -1.33 -20.23 16.48
C LEU A 237 -0.92 -18.79 16.20
N ASP A 238 0.31 -18.41 16.58
CA ASP A 238 0.83 -17.06 16.34
C ASP A 238 0.88 -16.76 14.83
N SER A 239 1.36 -17.71 14.02
CA SER A 239 1.37 -17.60 12.56
C SER A 239 -0.03 -17.44 11.96
N ILE A 240 -1.00 -18.25 12.40
CA ILE A 240 -2.40 -18.18 11.92
C ILE A 240 -3.02 -16.83 12.30
N ARG A 241 -2.81 -16.36 13.53
CA ARG A 241 -3.30 -15.06 14.00
C ARG A 241 -2.72 -13.90 13.20
N GLY A 242 -1.43 -13.96 12.87
CA GLY A 242 -0.79 -13.00 11.97
C GLY A 242 -1.48 -12.96 10.60
N ARG A 243 -1.74 -14.13 10.00
CA ARG A 243 -2.46 -14.22 8.71
C ARG A 243 -3.89 -13.70 8.80
N LEU A 244 -4.63 -14.03 9.86
CA LEU A 244 -5.98 -13.52 10.12
C LEU A 244 -5.99 -11.99 10.21
N ALA A 245 -5.02 -11.40 10.90
CA ALA A 245 -4.90 -9.94 11.00
C ALA A 245 -4.71 -9.30 9.61
N THR A 246 -3.87 -9.89 8.76
CA THR A 246 -3.68 -9.43 7.37
C THR A 246 -4.96 -9.56 6.53
N VAL A 247 -5.65 -10.70 6.59
CA VAL A 247 -6.90 -10.94 5.85
C VAL A 247 -7.99 -9.94 6.29
N ARG A 248 -8.13 -9.68 7.59
CA ARG A 248 -9.07 -8.70 8.14
C ARG A 248 -8.71 -7.25 7.78
N ALA A 249 -7.42 -6.94 7.60
CA ALA A 249 -7.02 -5.64 7.09
C ALA A 249 -7.43 -5.47 5.62
N ASP A 250 -7.19 -6.48 4.78
CA ASP A 250 -7.60 -6.47 3.37
C ASP A 250 -9.13 -6.40 3.19
N TRP A 251 -9.87 -7.08 4.08
CA TRP A 251 -11.33 -7.01 4.11
C TRP A 251 -11.83 -5.58 4.34
N ARG A 252 -11.28 -4.88 5.36
CA ARG A 252 -11.65 -3.49 5.69
C ARG A 252 -11.29 -2.52 4.57
N ASP A 253 -10.11 -2.66 3.96
CA ASP A 253 -9.71 -1.84 2.80
C ASP A 253 -10.66 -2.04 1.62
N THR A 254 -10.98 -3.30 1.30
CA THR A 254 -11.89 -3.64 0.21
C THR A 254 -13.30 -3.08 0.46
N GLU A 255 -13.82 -3.18 1.68
CA GLU A 255 -15.11 -2.62 2.07
C GLU A 255 -15.15 -1.09 1.94
N LEU A 256 -14.08 -0.40 2.38
CA LEU A 256 -13.94 1.03 2.24
C LEU A 256 -13.97 1.44 0.76
N ARG A 257 -13.25 0.72 -0.10
CA ARG A 257 -13.20 0.99 -1.55
C ARG A 257 -14.57 0.77 -2.22
N ILE A 258 -15.32 -0.26 -1.81
CA ILE A 258 -16.70 -0.46 -2.28
C ILE A 258 -17.59 0.72 -1.86
N THR A 259 -17.47 1.15 -0.60
CA THR A 259 -18.25 2.27 -0.07
C THR A 259 -17.95 3.55 -0.83
N GLN A 260 -16.67 3.87 -1.07
CA GLN A 260 -16.27 5.02 -1.86
C GLN A 260 -16.80 4.92 -3.30
N ALA A 261 -16.67 3.76 -3.96
CA ALA A 261 -17.17 3.59 -5.33
C ALA A 261 -18.70 3.75 -5.42
N LYS A 262 -19.46 3.31 -4.41
CA LYS A 262 -20.91 3.53 -4.31
C LYS A 262 -21.24 5.01 -4.11
N GLN A 263 -20.49 5.70 -3.24
CA GLN A 263 -20.66 7.13 -3.03
C GLN A 263 -20.38 7.91 -4.33
N ASP A 264 -19.27 7.63 -5.00
CA ASP A 264 -18.92 8.22 -6.30
C ASP A 264 -20.02 7.97 -7.33
N LEU A 265 -20.56 6.75 -7.39
CA LEU A 265 -21.63 6.38 -8.32
C LEU A 265 -22.92 7.18 -8.06
N SER A 266 -23.27 7.37 -6.78
CA SER A 266 -24.44 8.16 -6.37
C SER A 266 -24.28 9.66 -6.62
N ALA A 267 -23.04 10.16 -6.70
CA ALA A 267 -22.74 11.56 -6.96
C ALA A 267 -22.76 11.91 -8.46
N ILE A 268 -22.91 10.93 -9.35
CA ILE A 268 -23.00 11.18 -10.80
C ILE A 268 -24.40 11.76 -11.13
N PRO A 269 -24.48 12.92 -11.81
CA PRO A 269 -25.75 13.54 -12.22
C PRO A 269 -26.65 12.67 -13.10
#